data_AF-A0A140L421-F1
#
_entry.id   AF-A0A140L421-F1
#
_cell.length_a   1.000
_cell.length_b   1.000
_cell.length_c   1.000
_cell.angle_alpha   90.00
_cell.angle_beta   90.00
_cell.angle_gamma   90.00
#
_symmetry.space_group_name_H-M   'P 1'
#
loop_
_entity.id
_entity.type
_entity.pdbx_description
1 polymer ?
#
loop_
_entity_poly.entity_id
_entity_poly.type
_entity_poly.pdbx_seq_one_letter_code
_entity_poly.pdbx_strand_id
1 'polypeptide(L)' 'MSKALEKVMDAVDIETFLVCDSEEEAKKISIQMMNELGFSDASIVFIQHLGPGARVRVRGYIYKPGDRYNWFYNKKNNS' A
#
# COMPACT_ATOMS: atom_id res chain seq x y z
N MET A 1 -1.27 13.22 19.73
CA MET A 1 -0.51 13.39 18.47
C MET A 1 -1.36 12.86 17.32
N SER A 2 -1.41 13.57 16.18
CA SER A 2 -2.05 13.02 14.96
C SER A 2 -1.25 11.82 14.45
N LYS A 3 -1.92 10.76 14.00
CA LYS A 3 -1.22 9.60 13.43
C LYS A 3 -0.51 9.99 12.13
N ALA A 4 0.67 9.42 11.85
CA ALA A 4 1.41 9.72 10.61
C ALA A 4 0.58 9.41 9.35
N LEU A 5 -0.25 8.36 9.40
CA LEU A 5 -1.15 7.96 8.30
C LEU A 5 -2.18 9.04 7.93
N GLU A 6 -2.58 9.89 8.88
CA GLU A 6 -3.50 11.01 8.63
C GLU A 6 -2.84 12.13 7.80
N LYS A 7 -1.51 12.09 7.67
CA LYS A 7 -0.72 13.04 6.88
C LYS A 7 -0.34 12.48 5.51
N VAL A 8 -0.65 11.22 5.22
CA VAL A 8 -0.47 10.66 3.87
C VAL A 8 -1.56 11.23 2.96
N MET A 9 -1.20 11.59 1.73
CA MET A 9 -2.13 12.23 0.80
C MET A 9 -3.04 11.21 0.11
N ASP A 10 -2.46 10.11 -0.37
CA ASP A 10 -3.13 9.13 -1.23
C ASP A 10 -2.81 7.68 -0.81
N ALA A 11 -1.55 7.28 -0.83
CA ALA A 11 -1.14 5.88 -0.72
C ALA A 11 0.26 5.71 -0.10
N VAL A 12 0.59 4.47 0.26
CA VAL A 12 1.91 4.05 0.72
C VAL A 12 2.41 2.95 -0.20
N ASP A 13 3.68 3.03 -0.58
CA ASP A 13 4.36 1.97 -1.31
C ASP A 13 5.21 1.13 -0.35
N ILE A 14 5.06 -0.18 -0.45
CA ILE A 14 5.89 -1.16 0.25
C ILE A 14 6.71 -1.90 -0.80
N GLU A 15 8.03 -1.81 -0.66
CA GLU A 15 8.97 -2.58 -1.45
C GLU A 15 9.66 -3.63 -0.58
N THR A 16 9.62 -4.89 -1.00
CA THR A 16 10.20 -6.01 -0.24
C THR A 16 10.56 -7.18 -1.17
N PHE A 17 11.16 -8.23 -0.61
CA PHE A 17 11.47 -9.47 -1.30
C PHE A 17 10.69 -10.63 -0.68
N LEU A 18 9.88 -11.32 -1.47
CA LEU A 18 9.06 -12.45 -1.05
C LEU A 18 9.71 -13.76 -1.47
N VAL A 19 9.74 -14.75 -0.58
CA VAL A 19 10.11 -16.12 -0.94
C VAL A 19 8.92 -16.75 -1.66
N CYS A 20 9.15 -17.29 -2.85
CA CYS A 20 8.12 -17.88 -3.71
C CYS A 20 8.74 -18.62 -4.90
N ASP A 21 8.00 -19.57 -5.47
CA ASP A 21 8.41 -20.41 -6.59
C ASP A 21 8.11 -19.78 -7.96
N SER A 22 7.28 -18.72 -8.01
CA SER A 22 6.94 -18.05 -9.27
C SER A 22 6.46 -16.60 -9.09
N GLU A 23 6.43 -15.86 -10.18
CA GLU A 23 5.82 -14.52 -10.22
C GLU A 23 4.33 -14.54 -9.85
N GLU A 24 3.58 -15.56 -10.32
CA GLU A 24 2.15 -15.70 -9.99
C GLU A 24 1.90 -15.96 -8.51
N GLU A 25 2.77 -16.75 -7.87
CA GLU A 25 2.71 -16.93 -6.42
C GLU A 25 3.04 -15.63 -5.68
N ALA A 26 4.10 -14.92 -6.10
CA ALA A 26 4.43 -13.62 -5.53
C ALA A 26 3.31 -12.59 -5.68
N LYS A 27 2.51 -12.62 -6.77
CA LYS A 27 1.31 -11.76 -6.90
C LYS A 27 0.29 -12.06 -5.82
N LYS A 28 0.01 -13.35 -5.57
CA LYS A 28 -0.95 -13.78 -4.53
C LYS A 28 -0.47 -13.38 -3.14
N ILE A 29 0.79 -13.67 -2.82
CA ILE A 29 1.41 -13.31 -1.53
C ILE A 29 1.41 -11.79 -1.35
N SER A 30 1.71 -11.01 -2.40
CA SER A 30 1.72 -9.55 -2.35
C SER A 30 0.37 -8.97 -1.93
N ILE A 31 -0.72 -9.45 -2.53
CA ILE A 31 -2.07 -8.98 -2.19
C ILE A 31 -2.46 -9.45 -0.77
N GLN A 32 -2.16 -10.70 -0.42
CA GLN A 32 -2.42 -11.21 0.92
C GLN A 32 -1.67 -10.41 2.00
N MET A 33 -0.38 -10.11 1.78
CA MET A 33 0.44 -9.29 2.68
C MET A 33 -0.18 -7.91 2.89
N MET A 34 -0.63 -7.24 1.83
CA MET A 34 -1.25 -5.92 1.96
C MET A 34 -2.57 -5.98 2.75
N ASN A 35 -3.38 -7.02 2.55
CA ASN A 35 -4.60 -7.24 3.34
C ASN A 35 -4.27 -7.47 4.82
N GLU A 36 -3.24 -8.26 5.13
CA GLU A 36 -2.77 -8.52 6.50
C GLU A 36 -2.21 -7.26 7.18
N LEU A 37 -1.64 -6.34 6.40
CA LEU A 37 -1.20 -5.01 6.85
C LEU A 37 -2.36 -4.01 7.01
N GLY A 38 -3.60 -4.40 6.69
CA GLY A 38 -4.80 -3.60 6.87
C GLY A 38 -5.17 -2.70 5.69
N PHE A 39 -4.56 -2.89 4.52
CA PHE A 39 -4.99 -2.20 3.31
C PHE A 39 -6.17 -2.93 2.68
N SER A 40 -7.29 -2.23 2.49
CA SER A 40 -8.47 -2.74 1.79
C SER A 40 -8.39 -2.60 0.28
N ASP A 41 -7.44 -1.80 -0.21
CA ASP A 41 -7.18 -1.59 -1.63
C ASP A 41 -5.68 -1.49 -1.85
N ALA A 42 -5.16 -2.38 -2.69
CA ALA A 42 -3.76 -2.41 -3.06
C ALA A 42 -3.56 -2.79 -4.53
N SER A 43 -2.48 -2.30 -5.12
CA SER A 43 -2.09 -2.59 -6.49
C SER A 43 -0.61 -2.96 -6.55
N ILE A 44 -0.28 -4.00 -7.31
CA ILE A 44 1.11 -4.36 -7.59
C ILE A 44 1.66 -3.37 -8.62
N VAL A 45 2.69 -2.62 -8.23
CA VAL A 45 3.35 -1.62 -9.07
C VAL A 45 4.56 -2.21 -9.78
N PHE A 46 5.23 -3.16 -9.13
CA PHE A 46 6.38 -3.86 -9.68
C PHE A 46 6.44 -5.27 -9.11
N ILE A 47 6.86 -6.21 -9.95
CA ILE A 47 7.19 -7.57 -9.54
C ILE A 47 8.27 -8.12 -10.45
N GLN A 48 9.25 -8.80 -9.86
CA GLN A 48 10.30 -9.48 -10.60
C GLN A 48 10.75 -10.71 -9.81
N HIS A 49 10.46 -11.91 -10.34
CA HIS A 49 10.95 -13.16 -9.78
C HIS A 49 12.41 -13.40 -10.16
N LEU A 50 13.25 -13.63 -9.15
CA LEU A 50 14.70 -13.82 -9.25
C LEU A 50 15.16 -14.82 -8.18
N GLY A 51 15.78 -15.92 -8.61
CA GLY A 51 16.33 -16.92 -7.70
C GLY A 51 15.25 -17.52 -6.79
N PRO A 52 15.38 -17.42 -5.45
CA PRO A 52 14.47 -18.07 -4.51
C PRO A 52 13.15 -17.32 -4.26
N GLY A 53 12.89 -16.22 -4.98
CA GLY A 53 11.77 -15.36 -4.65
C GLY A 53 11.55 -14.23 -5.65
N ALA A 54 10.80 -13.20 -5.24
CA ALA A 54 10.52 -12.04 -6.08
C ALA A 54 10.68 -10.72 -5.33
N ARG A 55 11.31 -9.73 -5.97
CA ARG A 55 11.24 -8.33 -5.54
C ARG A 55 9.88 -7.78 -5.96
N VAL A 56 9.14 -7.23 -5.00
CA VAL A 56 7.81 -6.66 -5.23
C VAL A 56 7.76 -5.22 -4.73
N ARG A 57 7.00 -4.38 -5.45
CA ARG A 57 6.53 -3.08 -4.95
C ARG A 57 5.02 -3.07 -5.05
N VAL A 58 4.37 -2.89 -3.90
CA VAL A 58 2.91 -2.89 -3.81
C VAL A 58 2.47 -1.55 -3.21
N ARG A 59 1.46 -0.94 -3.82
CA ARG A 59 0.86 0.33 -3.38
C ARG A 59 -0.42 0.05 -2.62
N GLY A 60 -0.50 0.44 -1.36
CA GLY A 60 -1.73 0.41 -0.56
C GLY A 60 -2.36 1.79 -0.49
N TYR A 61 -3.61 1.92 -0.91
CA TYR A 61 -4.33 3.20 -0.92
C TYR A 61 -4.95 3.50 0.45
N ILE A 62 -4.79 4.74 0.91
CA ILE A 62 -5.34 5.25 2.18
C ILE A 62 -6.55 6.16 1.91
N TYR A 63 -6.46 7.02 0.89
CA TYR A 63 -7.56 7.87 0.42
C TYR A 63 -7.75 7.68 -1.08
N LYS A 64 -8.96 7.33 -1.51
CA LYS A 64 -9.31 7.27 -2.94
C LYS A 64 -9.67 8.67 -3.47
N PRO A 65 -9.49 8.94 -4.77
CA PRO A 65 -10.02 10.15 -5.39
C PRO A 65 -11.54 10.27 -5.15
N GLY A 66 -11.96 11.27 -4.38
CA GLY A 66 -13.36 11.47 -3.95
C GLY A 66 -13.61 11.22 -2.46
N ASP A 67 -12.64 10.68 -1.74
CA ASP A 67 -12.74 10.51 -0.28
C ASP A 67 -12.52 11.81 0.49
N ARG A 68 -13.01 11.84 1.73
CA ARG A 68 -12.74 12.97 2.64
C ARG A 68 -11.31 12.90 3.14
N TYR A 69 -10.48 13.80 2.65
CA TYR A 69 -9.10 13.97 3.11
C TYR A 69 -9.08 14.60 4.52
N ASN A 70 -8.78 13.81 5.54
CA ASN A 70 -8.78 14.27 6.94
C ASN A 70 -7.81 15.46 7.18
N TRP A 71 -6.68 15.51 6.46
CA TRP A 71 -5.74 16.62 6.53
C TRP A 71 -6.28 17.92 5.92
N PHE A 72 -7.19 17.84 4.95
CA PHE A 72 -7.78 18.99 4.28
C PHE A 72 -8.93 19.61 5.08
N TYR A 73 -9.81 18.77 5.65
CA TYR A 73 -10.99 19.25 6.38
C TYR A 73 -10.68 19.76 7.78
N ASN A 74 -9.69 19.21 8.49
CA ASN A 74 -9.28 19.72 9.81
C ASN A 74 -8.69 21.15 9.77
N LYS A 75 -8.30 21.66 8.60
CA LYS A 75 -7.79 23.02 8.44
C LYS A 75 -8.91 24.08 8.37
N LYS A 76 -10.10 23.72 7.88
CA LYS A 76 -11.23 24.66 7.69
C LYS A 76 -12.01 24.98 8.96
N ASN A 77 -11.96 24.11 9.98
CA ASN A 77 -12.71 24.30 11.22
C ASN A 77 -11.96 25.18 12.26
N ASN A 78 -10.73 25.60 11.95
CA ASN A 78 -9.90 26.45 12.82
C ASN A 78 -9.58 27.82 12.16
N SER A 79 -10.34 28.22 11.13
CA SER A 79 -10.21 29.48 10.41
C SER A 79 -11.53 30.24 10.42
#